data_AF-A0A8T6N7M8-F1
#
_entry.id   AF-A0A8T6N7M8-F1
#
_cell.length_a   1.000
_cell.length_b   1.000
_cell.length_c   1.000
_cell.angle_alpha   90.00
_cell.angle_beta   90.00
_cell.angle_gamma   90.00
#
_symmetry.space_group_name_H-M   'P 1'
#
loop_
_entity.id
_entity.type
_entity.pdbx_description
1 polymer ?
#
loop_
_entity_poly.entity_id
_entity_poly.type
_entity_poly.pdbx_seq_one_letter_code
_entity_poly.pdbx_strand_id
1 'polypeptide(L)'
;MLTEEQWSKIDQKYGKLMYKISHQISGDIATANFDDNLQDIRLAAMEAVIGFEKQNEGENGSFEDFWGTKGFDQYIKTCMWTKKNNKGAKITKKAGILKGTVSTDKEEILEIEEMIGDPEASLFLEEMSYVLTPLQQEIVTLVVQDPTLIKPSGKINVKRLAEMLDLTWFEADKQVKGIGRLMENEL
;
A
#
# COMPACT_ATOMS: atom_id res chain seq x y z
N MET A 1 8.74 -30.46 26.94
CA MET A 1 9.48 -29.25 26.51
C MET A 1 10.82 -29.72 25.99
N LEU A 2 11.28 -29.26 24.83
CA LEU A 2 12.61 -29.62 24.33
C LEU A 2 13.69 -29.05 25.24
N THR A 3 14.77 -29.81 25.44
CA THR A 3 15.96 -29.31 26.13
C THR A 3 16.82 -28.46 25.18
N GLU A 4 17.64 -27.56 25.73
CA GLU A 4 18.56 -26.74 24.94
C GLU A 4 19.53 -27.59 24.09
N GLU A 5 19.95 -28.74 24.61
CA GLU A 5 20.82 -29.68 23.89
C GLU A 5 20.12 -30.29 22.66
N GLN A 6 18.85 -30.66 22.78
CA GLN A 6 18.05 -31.17 21.66
C GLN A 6 17.85 -30.08 20.60
N TRP A 7 17.62 -28.84 21.04
CA TRP A 7 17.53 -27.71 20.12
C TRP A 7 18.85 -27.48 19.37
N SER A 8 19.99 -27.54 20.05
CA SER A 8 21.31 -27.41 19.42
C SER A 8 21.53 -28.48 18.35
N LYS A 9 21.13 -29.74 18.60
CA LYS A 9 21.17 -30.82 17.60
C LYS A 9 20.31 -30.50 16.36
N ILE A 10 19.12 -29.93 16.56
CA ILE A 10 18.20 -29.52 15.49
C ILE A 10 18.77 -28.37 14.67
N ASP A 11 19.26 -27.32 15.32
CA ASP A 11 19.81 -26.15 14.64
C ASP A 11 21.09 -26.51 13.86
N GLN A 12 21.93 -27.39 14.39
CA GLN A 12 23.12 -27.87 13.67
C GLN A 12 22.76 -28.66 12.40
N LYS A 13 21.75 -29.54 12.45
CA LYS A 13 21.35 -30.38 11.31
C LYS A 13 20.48 -29.63 10.29
N TYR A 14 19.53 -28.83 10.77
CA TYR A 14 18.49 -28.20 9.96
C TYR A 14 18.61 -26.69 9.83
N GLY A 15 19.51 -26.02 10.56
CA GLY A 15 19.66 -24.56 10.55
C GLY A 15 19.84 -23.97 9.15
N LYS A 16 20.68 -24.59 8.31
CA LYS A 16 20.86 -24.16 6.91
C LYS A 16 19.56 -24.29 6.09
N LEU A 17 18.76 -25.32 6.35
CA LEU A 17 17.47 -25.51 5.69
C LEU A 17 16.45 -24.49 6.20
N MET A 18 16.38 -24.25 7.51
CA MET A 18 15.51 -23.23 8.11
C MET A 18 15.82 -21.84 7.53
N TYR A 19 17.11 -21.49 7.45
CA TYR A 19 17.59 -20.24 6.85
C TYR A 19 17.16 -20.13 5.38
N LYS A 20 17.36 -21.20 4.59
CA LYS A 20 16.97 -21.24 3.18
C LYS A 20 15.46 -21.09 3.00
N ILE A 21 14.65 -21.79 3.80
CA ILE A 21 13.18 -21.71 3.72
C ILE A 21 12.71 -20.30 4.07
N SER A 22 13.32 -19.66 5.08
CA SER A 22 12.97 -18.32 5.53
C SER A 22 13.21 -17.27 4.44
N HIS A 23 14.32 -17.35 3.69
CA HIS A 23 14.58 -16.51 2.52
C HIS A 23 13.63 -16.77 1.34
N GLN A 24 13.04 -17.96 1.26
CA GLN A 24 12.07 -18.28 0.22
C GLN A 24 10.64 -17.83 0.54
N ILE A 25 10.38 -17.35 1.75
CA ILE A 25 9.10 -16.71 2.09
C ILE A 25 9.22 -15.26 1.64
N SER A 26 8.86 -15.01 0.38
CA SER A 26 8.85 -13.69 -0.22
C SER A 26 7.53 -12.96 0.09
N GLY A 27 7.63 -11.67 0.43
CA GLY A 27 6.51 -10.79 0.70
C GLY A 27 7.01 -9.38 0.98
N ASP A 28 6.09 -8.44 1.21
CA ASP A 28 6.45 -7.10 1.67
C ASP A 28 7.14 -7.17 3.04
N ILE A 29 8.15 -6.33 3.29
CA ILE A 29 8.89 -6.25 4.57
C ILE A 29 7.93 -6.05 5.73
N ALA A 30 6.85 -5.30 5.53
CA ALA A 30 5.80 -5.09 6.53
C ALA A 30 5.04 -6.36 6.94
N THR A 31 5.09 -7.43 6.13
CA THR A 31 4.33 -8.68 6.37
C THR A 31 5.18 -9.94 6.46
N ALA A 32 6.40 -9.91 5.97
CA ALA A 32 7.23 -11.09 5.80
C ALA A 32 8.73 -10.80 6.04
N ASN A 33 9.04 -10.17 7.17
CA ASN A 33 10.44 -9.98 7.59
C ASN A 33 11.14 -11.34 7.77
N PHE A 34 12.42 -11.38 7.39
CA PHE A 34 13.27 -12.55 7.50
C PHE A 34 13.35 -13.08 8.93
N ASP A 35 13.52 -12.21 9.93
CA ASP A 35 13.66 -12.64 11.32
C ASP A 35 12.39 -13.31 11.84
N ASP A 36 11.21 -12.75 11.51
CA ASP A 36 9.92 -13.34 11.85
C ASP A 36 9.71 -14.68 11.13
N ASN A 37 10.11 -14.76 9.86
CA ASN A 37 10.07 -16.01 9.09
C ASN A 37 10.96 -17.08 9.72
N LEU A 38 12.17 -16.71 10.15
CA LEU A 38 13.10 -17.63 10.79
C LEU A 38 12.54 -18.13 12.12
N GLN A 39 11.98 -17.24 12.95
CA GLN A 39 11.34 -17.62 14.21
C GLN A 39 10.17 -18.59 13.99
N ASP A 40 9.29 -18.30 13.02
CA ASP A 40 8.16 -19.17 12.69
C ASP A 40 8.59 -20.57 12.26
N ILE A 41 9.67 -20.66 11.48
CA ILE A 41 10.21 -21.95 11.02
C ILE A 41 10.89 -22.70 12.17
N ARG A 42 11.59 -22.01 13.07
CA ARG A 42 12.17 -22.62 14.29
C ARG A 42 11.08 -23.16 15.22
N LEU A 43 10.00 -22.40 15.40
CA LEU A 43 8.82 -22.87 16.14
C LEU A 43 8.21 -24.12 15.49
N ALA A 44 8.05 -24.12 14.16
CA ALA A 44 7.53 -25.29 13.45
C ALA A 44 8.43 -26.53 13.58
N ALA A 45 9.75 -26.35 13.65
CA ALA A 45 10.69 -27.44 13.89
C ALA A 45 10.54 -28.04 15.31
N MET A 46 10.37 -27.19 16.33
CA MET A 46 10.12 -27.64 17.70
C MET A 46 8.75 -28.34 17.83
N GLU A 47 7.71 -27.78 17.20
CA GLU A 47 6.38 -28.40 17.14
C GLU A 47 6.42 -29.76 16.44
N ALA A 48 7.23 -29.91 15.39
CA ALA A 48 7.37 -31.18 14.67
C ALA A 48 8.01 -32.28 15.54
N VAL A 49 8.98 -31.94 16.40
CA VAL A 49 9.55 -32.90 17.34
C VAL A 49 8.47 -33.43 18.30
N ILE A 50 7.71 -32.51 18.91
CA ILE A 50 6.63 -32.85 19.83
C ILE A 50 5.51 -33.62 19.11
N GLY A 51 5.21 -33.22 17.88
CA GLY A 51 4.18 -33.86 17.05
C GLY A 51 4.55 -35.28 16.65
N PHE A 52 5.83 -35.52 16.32
CA PHE A 52 6.32 -36.85 15.97
C PHE A 52 6.38 -37.78 17.17
N GLU A 53 6.82 -37.28 18.33
CA GLU A 53 6.82 -38.01 19.60
C GLU A 53 5.41 -38.47 20.00
N LYS A 54 4.38 -37.65 19.78
CA LYS A 54 2.98 -37.98 20.11
C LYS A 54 2.27 -38.83 19.07
N GLN A 55 2.84 -38.97 17.87
CA GLN A 55 2.19 -39.71 16.80
C GLN A 55 2.12 -41.20 17.15
N ASN A 56 1.07 -41.88 16.68
CA ASN A 56 0.81 -43.28 16.97
C ASN A 56 0.78 -43.57 18.49
N GLU A 57 0.11 -42.70 19.27
CA GLU A 57 -0.02 -42.85 20.74
C GLU A 57 1.32 -42.89 21.52
N GLY A 58 2.42 -42.41 20.92
CA GLY A 58 3.75 -42.44 21.55
C GLY A 58 4.65 -43.59 21.08
N GLU A 59 4.23 -44.36 20.07
CA GLU A 59 4.99 -45.52 19.55
C GLU A 59 6.36 -45.13 18.97
N ASN A 60 6.53 -43.88 18.55
CA ASN A 60 7.81 -43.38 18.01
C ASN A 60 8.90 -43.19 19.09
N GLY A 61 8.56 -43.33 20.37
CA GLY A 61 9.50 -43.18 21.48
C GLY A 61 9.94 -41.75 21.72
N SER A 62 11.05 -41.60 22.45
CA SER A 62 11.63 -40.32 22.82
C SER A 62 12.47 -39.72 21.68
N PHE A 63 12.88 -38.46 21.84
CA PHE A 63 13.71 -37.76 20.84
C PHE A 63 14.91 -38.57 20.36
N GLU A 64 15.66 -39.21 21.25
CA GLU A 64 16.86 -39.96 20.88
C GLU A 64 16.54 -41.25 20.11
N ASP A 65 15.32 -41.80 20.24
CA ASP A 65 14.90 -43.04 19.57
C ASP A 65 14.61 -42.79 18.09
N PHE A 66 13.97 -41.67 17.76
CA PHE A 66 13.66 -41.32 16.38
C PHE A 66 14.69 -40.38 15.72
N TRP A 67 15.61 -39.80 16.50
CA TRP A 67 16.62 -38.89 15.97
C TRP A 67 17.56 -39.62 14.99
N GLY A 68 17.66 -39.08 13.77
CA GLY A 68 18.46 -39.69 12.70
C GLY A 68 17.73 -40.73 11.85
N THR A 69 16.49 -41.07 12.20
CA THR A 69 15.65 -41.90 11.32
C THR A 69 15.23 -41.14 10.06
N LYS A 70 15.11 -41.86 8.94
CA LYS A 70 14.62 -41.26 7.67
C LYS A 70 13.18 -40.77 7.79
N GLY A 71 12.35 -41.43 8.60
CA GLY A 71 10.95 -41.07 8.81
C GLY A 71 10.82 -39.70 9.46
N PHE A 72 11.57 -39.46 10.54
CA PHE A 72 11.58 -38.16 11.20
C PHE A 72 12.15 -37.05 10.29
N ASP A 73 13.23 -37.34 9.55
CA ASP A 73 13.84 -36.37 8.63
C ASP A 73 12.88 -35.92 7.52
N GLN A 74 12.01 -36.81 7.03
CA GLN A 74 10.96 -36.44 6.07
C GLN A 74 9.84 -35.66 6.73
N TYR A 75 9.44 -36.07 7.93
CA TYR A 75 8.37 -35.43 8.68
C TYR A 75 8.70 -33.97 9.01
N ILE A 76 9.84 -33.70 9.66
CA ILE A 76 10.22 -32.35 10.08
C ILE A 76 10.36 -31.40 8.88
N LYS A 77 10.91 -31.89 7.76
CA LYS A 77 10.98 -31.14 6.49
C LYS A 77 9.59 -30.80 5.99
N THR A 78 8.67 -31.77 6.01
CA THR A 78 7.28 -31.59 5.56
C THR A 78 6.57 -30.54 6.41
N CYS A 79 6.73 -30.56 7.73
CA CYS A 79 6.19 -29.54 8.63
C CYS A 79 6.72 -28.13 8.29
N MET A 80 8.03 -27.98 8.10
CA MET A 80 8.64 -26.70 7.73
C MET A 80 8.14 -26.19 6.37
N TRP A 81 8.08 -27.05 5.35
CA TRP A 81 7.55 -26.69 4.03
C TRP A 81 6.07 -26.32 4.06
N THR A 82 5.29 -27.01 4.89
CA THR A 82 3.86 -26.73 5.07
C THR A 82 3.66 -25.37 5.74
N LYS A 83 4.46 -25.05 6.77
CA LYS A 83 4.46 -23.74 7.41
C LYS A 83 4.79 -22.61 6.42
N LYS A 84 5.84 -22.81 5.60
CA LYS A 84 6.22 -21.89 4.52
C LYS A 84 5.03 -21.63 3.57
N ASN A 85 4.43 -22.69 3.04
CA ASN A 85 3.34 -22.57 2.06
C ASN A 85 2.11 -21.88 2.66
N ASN A 86 1.76 -22.21 3.91
CA ASN A 86 0.65 -21.57 4.61
C ASN A 86 0.89 -20.08 4.85
N LYS A 87 2.12 -19.68 5.23
CA LYS A 87 2.48 -18.27 5.41
C LYS A 87 2.47 -17.53 4.06
N GLY A 88 3.08 -18.11 3.03
CA GLY A 88 3.05 -17.57 1.66
C GLY A 88 1.63 -17.36 1.15
N ALA A 89 0.73 -18.34 1.29
CA ALA A 89 -0.67 -18.22 0.88
C ALA A 89 -1.41 -17.08 1.59
N LYS A 90 -1.12 -16.84 2.89
CA LYS A 90 -1.68 -15.71 3.65
C LYS A 90 -1.15 -14.37 3.16
N ILE A 91 0.15 -14.28 2.86
CA ILE A 91 0.79 -13.08 2.30
C ILE A 91 0.16 -12.76 0.94
N THR A 92 0.07 -13.73 0.04
CA THR A 92 -0.52 -13.53 -1.29
C THR A 92 -1.97 -13.07 -1.23
N LYS A 93 -2.79 -13.62 -0.31
CA LYS A 93 -4.18 -13.16 -0.12
C LYS A 93 -4.25 -11.69 0.34
N LYS A 94 -3.31 -11.26 1.20
CA LYS A 94 -3.24 -9.89 1.69
C LYS A 94 -2.54 -8.93 0.72
N ALA A 95 -1.79 -9.45 -0.25
CA ALA A 95 -1.07 -8.65 -1.21
C ALA A 95 -1.99 -7.69 -1.98
N GLY A 96 -3.21 -8.10 -2.33
CA GLY A 96 -4.17 -7.21 -3.01
C GLY A 96 -4.62 -5.99 -2.18
N ILE A 97 -4.52 -6.07 -0.85
CA ILE A 97 -4.88 -4.98 0.07
C ILE A 97 -3.67 -4.06 0.29
N LEU A 98 -2.47 -4.65 0.35
CA LEU A 98 -1.22 -3.96 0.67
C LEU A 98 -0.50 -3.40 -0.57
N LYS A 99 -0.94 -3.76 -1.78
CA LYS A 99 -0.39 -3.28 -3.06
C LYS A 99 -0.77 -1.81 -3.27
N GLY A 100 -0.06 -0.93 -2.58
CA GLY A 100 -0.29 0.51 -2.56
C GLY A 100 -0.04 1.15 -1.19
N THR A 101 0.16 0.35 -0.15
CA THR A 101 0.55 0.86 1.16
C THR A 101 2.06 1.11 1.15
N VAL A 102 2.45 2.35 0.91
CA VAL A 102 3.83 2.79 1.07
C VAL A 102 4.10 3.13 2.54
N SER A 103 5.27 2.77 3.05
CA SER A 103 5.72 3.24 4.38
C SER A 103 5.90 4.75 4.31
N THR A 104 5.32 5.45 5.28
CA THR A 104 5.44 6.91 5.46
C THR A 104 6.80 7.33 6.00
N ASP A 105 7.69 6.38 6.32
CA ASP A 105 9.00 6.65 6.93
C ASP A 105 10.04 7.12 5.90
N LYS A 106 9.72 7.04 4.60
CA LYS A 106 10.51 7.66 3.53
C LYS A 106 9.92 9.02 3.19
N GLU A 107 10.48 10.09 3.76
CA GLU A 107 10.16 11.49 3.43
C GLU A 107 10.23 11.78 1.91
N GLU A 108 11.06 11.06 1.16
CA GLU A 108 11.23 11.23 -0.30
C GLU A 108 9.99 10.90 -1.16
N ILE A 109 8.94 10.27 -0.61
CA ILE A 109 7.76 9.83 -1.42
C ILE A 109 6.52 10.70 -1.13
N LEU A 110 6.68 11.80 -0.37
CA LEU A 110 5.71 12.90 -0.36
C LEU A 110 6.03 13.94 -1.45
N GLU A 111 6.71 13.55 -2.53
CA GLU A 111 6.54 14.20 -3.81
C GLU A 111 5.14 13.84 -4.33
N ILE A 112 4.12 14.43 -3.69
CA ILE A 112 2.96 14.88 -4.45
C ILE A 112 3.60 15.67 -5.59
N GLU A 113 3.39 15.28 -6.85
CA GLU A 113 3.71 16.18 -7.96
C GLU A 113 3.12 17.52 -7.56
N GLU A 114 3.96 18.47 -7.15
CA GLU A 114 3.55 19.86 -7.14
C GLU A 114 3.01 20.03 -8.55
N MET A 115 1.74 20.40 -8.63
CA MET A 115 1.09 20.65 -9.90
C MET A 115 1.85 21.84 -10.48
N ILE A 116 2.97 21.57 -11.16
CA ILE A 116 3.71 22.53 -11.95
C ILE A 116 2.67 22.94 -12.96
N GLY A 117 2.10 24.13 -12.76
CA GLY A 117 1.00 24.64 -13.55
C GLY A 117 1.34 24.40 -15.01
N ASP A 118 0.43 23.72 -15.70
CA ASP A 118 0.61 23.41 -17.10
C ASP A 118 0.98 24.71 -17.84
N PRO A 119 2.17 24.78 -18.48
CA PRO A 119 2.59 25.97 -19.20
C PRO A 119 1.57 26.36 -20.26
N GLU A 120 0.86 25.37 -20.82
CA GLU A 120 -0.22 25.55 -21.78
C GLU A 120 -1.45 26.23 -21.14
N ALA A 121 -1.81 25.85 -19.91
CA ALA A 121 -2.89 26.50 -19.16
C ALA A 121 -2.53 27.96 -18.79
N SER A 122 -1.25 28.24 -18.53
CA SER A 122 -0.79 29.60 -18.22
C SER A 122 -0.82 30.50 -19.48
N LEU A 123 -0.36 29.99 -20.62
CA LEU A 123 -0.46 30.65 -21.92
C LEU A 123 -1.92 30.90 -22.33
N PHE A 124 -2.80 29.91 -22.13
CA PHE A 124 -4.22 30.04 -22.40
C PHE A 124 -4.88 31.13 -21.54
N LEU A 125 -4.54 31.23 -20.25
CA LEU A 125 -5.05 32.30 -19.38
C LEU A 125 -4.58 33.70 -19.84
N GLU A 126 -3.35 33.82 -20.33
CA GLU A 126 -2.84 35.07 -20.91
C GLU A 126 -3.57 35.42 -22.21
N GLU A 127 -3.83 34.46 -23.10
CA GLU A 127 -4.58 34.67 -24.34
C GLU A 127 -6.04 35.06 -24.07
N MET A 128 -6.69 34.40 -23.11
CA MET A 128 -8.07 34.73 -22.70
C MET A 128 -8.19 36.15 -22.15
N SER A 129 -7.13 36.71 -21.56
CA SER A 129 -7.15 38.10 -21.08
C SER A 129 -7.43 39.10 -22.21
N TYR A 130 -7.05 38.82 -23.48
CA TYR A 130 -7.30 39.76 -24.58
C TYR A 130 -8.74 39.74 -25.10
N VAL A 131 -9.49 38.66 -24.84
CA VAL A 131 -10.87 38.45 -25.35
C VAL A 131 -11.92 38.85 -24.31
N LEU A 132 -11.58 38.76 -23.02
CA LEU A 132 -12.51 38.98 -21.92
C LEU A 132 -12.68 40.47 -21.59
N THR A 133 -13.90 40.85 -21.20
CA THR A 133 -14.16 42.18 -20.65
C THR A 133 -13.46 42.37 -19.29
N PRO A 134 -13.14 43.60 -18.85
CA PRO A 134 -12.45 43.83 -17.58
C PRO A 134 -13.11 43.15 -16.36
N LEU A 135 -14.45 43.12 -16.35
CA LEU A 135 -15.24 42.51 -15.29
C LEU A 135 -15.24 40.97 -15.35
N GLN A 136 -15.06 40.39 -16.55
CA GLN A 136 -14.91 38.94 -16.72
C GLN A 136 -13.50 38.46 -16.37
N GLN A 137 -12.47 39.26 -16.65
CA GLN A 137 -11.09 38.98 -16.22
C GLN A 137 -10.99 38.94 -14.69
N GLU A 138 -11.65 39.88 -14.00
CA GLU A 138 -11.72 39.91 -12.55
C GLU A 138 -12.41 38.65 -12.00
N ILE A 139 -13.51 38.21 -12.62
CA ILE A 139 -14.19 36.96 -12.30
C ILE A 139 -13.26 35.75 -12.45
N VAL A 140 -12.55 35.63 -13.58
CA VAL A 140 -11.64 34.51 -13.83
C VAL A 140 -10.48 34.51 -12.82
N THR A 141 -9.91 35.68 -12.55
CA THR A 141 -8.82 35.84 -11.57
C THR A 141 -9.27 35.42 -10.17
N LEU A 142 -10.47 35.83 -9.74
CA LEU A 142 -11.04 35.44 -8.46
C LEU A 142 -11.30 33.93 -8.35
N VAL A 143 -11.74 33.30 -9.44
CA VAL A 143 -11.98 31.84 -9.46
C VAL A 143 -10.66 31.05 -9.44
N VAL A 144 -9.61 31.56 -10.09
CA VAL A 144 -8.26 30.96 -10.05
C VAL A 144 -7.64 31.11 -8.65
N GLN A 145 -7.85 32.25 -7.99
CA GLN A 145 -7.31 32.52 -6.66
C GLN A 145 -8.09 31.81 -5.52
N ASP A 146 -9.41 31.63 -5.65
CA ASP A 146 -10.24 30.90 -4.67
C ASP A 146 -10.99 29.71 -5.31
N PRO A 147 -10.37 28.51 -5.33
CA PRO A 147 -11.00 27.29 -5.82
C PRO A 147 -12.27 26.89 -5.06
N THR A 148 -12.53 27.46 -3.87
CA THR A 148 -13.76 27.18 -3.09
C THR A 148 -15.02 27.79 -3.71
N LEU A 149 -14.86 28.60 -4.76
CA LEU A 149 -15.95 29.11 -5.59
C LEU A 149 -16.51 28.04 -6.54
N ILE A 150 -15.83 26.90 -6.72
CA ILE A 150 -16.29 25.79 -7.55
C ILE A 150 -17.07 24.79 -6.67
N LYS A 151 -18.32 24.49 -7.06
CA LYS A 151 -19.14 23.47 -6.39
C LYS A 151 -18.59 22.07 -6.70
N PRO A 152 -18.89 21.05 -5.88
CA PRO A 152 -18.54 19.65 -6.17
C PRO A 152 -19.08 19.12 -7.52
N SER A 153 -20.06 19.81 -8.11
CA SER A 153 -20.59 19.53 -9.45
C SER A 153 -19.77 20.15 -10.60
N GLY A 154 -18.64 20.81 -10.31
CA GLY A 154 -17.82 21.50 -11.30
C GLY A 154 -18.38 22.86 -11.76
N LYS A 155 -19.49 23.33 -11.18
CA LYS A 155 -20.11 24.62 -11.54
C LYS A 155 -19.68 25.74 -10.60
N ILE A 156 -19.49 26.95 -11.13
CA ILE A 156 -19.17 28.15 -10.34
C ILE A 156 -20.34 28.51 -9.42
N ASN A 157 -20.03 28.87 -8.18
CA ASN A 157 -21.00 29.34 -7.20
C ASN A 157 -21.33 30.82 -7.42
N VAL A 158 -22.23 31.08 -8.37
CA VAL A 158 -22.67 32.43 -8.78
C VAL A 158 -23.14 33.31 -7.61
N LYS A 159 -23.77 32.73 -6.57
CA LYS A 159 -24.23 33.50 -5.41
C LYS A 159 -23.06 34.09 -4.62
N ARG A 160 -22.05 33.25 -4.35
CA ARG A 160 -20.87 33.65 -3.58
C ARG A 160 -19.98 34.61 -4.39
N LEU A 161 -19.94 34.41 -5.70
CA LEU A 161 -19.26 35.30 -6.63
C LEU A 161 -19.94 36.68 -6.73
N ALA A 162 -21.28 36.72 -6.76
CA ALA A 162 -22.05 37.97 -6.74
C ALA A 162 -21.83 38.78 -5.45
N GLU A 163 -21.74 38.09 -4.30
CA GLU A 163 -21.44 38.69 -2.99
C GLU A 163 -20.02 39.27 -2.92
N MET A 164 -19.04 38.69 -3.64
CA MET A 164 -17.66 39.18 -3.64
C MET A 164 -17.44 40.37 -4.59
N LEU A 165 -18.25 40.48 -5.64
CA LEU A 165 -18.12 41.51 -6.68
C LEU A 165 -19.12 42.67 -6.49
N ASP A 166 -19.92 42.66 -5.42
CA ASP A 166 -21.03 43.60 -5.19
C ASP A 166 -21.99 43.70 -6.40
N LEU A 167 -22.23 42.58 -7.08
CA LEU A 167 -23.11 42.48 -8.24
C LEU A 167 -24.42 41.80 -7.88
N THR A 168 -25.47 42.06 -8.67
CA THR A 168 -26.69 41.26 -8.56
C THR A 168 -26.45 39.84 -9.08
N TRP A 169 -27.18 38.86 -8.54
CA TRP A 169 -27.08 37.47 -8.99
C TRP A 169 -27.29 37.33 -10.50
N PHE A 170 -28.19 38.14 -11.07
CA PHE A 170 -28.49 38.14 -12.50
C PHE A 170 -27.32 38.64 -13.35
N GLU A 171 -26.63 39.69 -12.91
CA GLU A 171 -25.46 40.22 -13.61
C GLU A 171 -24.28 39.26 -13.54
N ALA A 172 -24.04 38.66 -12.36
CA ALA A 172 -23.01 37.64 -12.18
C ALA A 172 -23.29 36.39 -13.06
N ASP A 173 -24.53 35.89 -13.10
CA ASP A 173 -24.92 34.76 -13.94
C ASP A 173 -24.74 35.06 -15.45
N LYS A 174 -25.08 36.29 -15.87
CA LYS A 174 -24.91 36.74 -17.26
C LYS A 174 -23.43 36.76 -17.65
N GLN A 175 -22.55 37.21 -16.78
CA GLN A 175 -21.11 37.28 -17.05
C GLN A 175 -20.47 35.89 -17.08
N VAL A 176 -20.82 35.01 -16.13
CA VAL A 176 -20.34 33.61 -16.11
C VAL A 176 -20.79 32.84 -17.35
N LYS A 177 -22.04 33.01 -17.79
CA LYS A 177 -22.52 32.42 -19.05
C LYS A 177 -21.86 33.03 -20.28
N GLY A 178 -21.52 34.32 -20.23
CA GLY A 178 -20.75 34.99 -21.27
C GLY A 178 -19.37 34.38 -21.45
N ILE A 179 -18.65 34.16 -20.35
CA ILE A 179 -17.35 33.47 -20.34
C ILE A 179 -17.49 32.05 -20.91
N GLY A 180 -18.48 31.28 -20.45
CA GLY A 180 -18.71 29.91 -20.95
C GLY A 180 -18.96 29.85 -22.47
N ARG A 181 -19.70 30.81 -23.04
CA ARG A 181 -19.92 30.88 -24.49
C ARG A 181 -18.69 31.30 -25.28
N LEU A 182 -17.79 32.09 -24.69
CA LEU A 182 -16.53 32.47 -25.33
C LEU A 182 -15.58 31.27 -25.35
N MET A 183 -15.51 30.52 -24.23
CA MET A 183 -14.70 29.30 -24.13
C MET A 183 -15.21 28.16 -25.03
N GLU A 184 -16.54 28.01 -25.20
CA GLU A 184 -17.12 27.01 -26.14
C GLU A 184 -16.80 27.30 -27.62
N ASN A 185 -16.43 28.53 -27.98
CA ASN A 185 -16.09 28.90 -29.36
C ASN A 185 -14.59 28.77 -29.67
N GLU A 186 -13.72 28.63 -28.67
CA GLU A 186 -12.27 28.49 -28.85
C GLU A 186 -11.75 27.05 -28.66
N LEU A 187 -12.62 26.12 -28.24
CA LEU A 187 -12.40 24.65 -28.18
C LEU A 187 -12.92 23.94 -29.44
#